data_AF-A0A915LRY6-F1
#
_entry.id   AF-A0A915LRY6-F1
#
_cell.length_a   1.000
_cell.length_b   1.000
_cell.length_c   1.000
_cell.angle_alpha   90.00
_cell.angle_beta   90.00
_cell.angle_gamma   90.00
#
_symmetry.space_group_name_H-M   'P 1'
#
loop_
_entity.id
_entity.type
_entity.pdbx_description
1 polymer ?
#
loop_
_entity_poly.entity_id
_entity_poly.type
_entity_poly.pdbx_seq_one_letter_code
_entity_poly.pdbx_strand_id
1 'polypeptide(L)'
;MCQGTSVICLNGGYADTNNCDRCKCPPGLGGPNCASVEPSEDPFCGEGNHRIRFILDSVSYSCSTTCQGFVEIKHNSDFQQIGFRACCDEHGIEVISEQAEILVISDPQGAKVGAFTLRYIADTGSGKSLFYF
;
A
#
# COMPACT_ATOMS: atom_id res chain seq x y z
N MET A 1 3.92 24.57 34.32
CA MET A 1 4.96 25.33 33.63
C MET A 1 6.28 24.61 33.89
N CYS A 2 7.03 24.22 32.86
CA CYS A 2 8.29 23.49 33.05
C CYS A 2 9.24 24.29 33.94
N GLN A 3 9.57 23.77 35.13
CA GLN A 3 10.49 24.38 36.09
C GLN A 3 11.69 23.45 36.28
N GLY A 4 12.68 23.56 35.38
CA GLY A 4 13.84 22.67 35.34
C GLY A 4 14.40 22.52 33.93
N THR A 5 15.46 21.72 33.77
CA THR A 5 16.19 21.47 32.51
C THR A 5 15.24 21.29 31.34
N SER A 6 15.25 22.24 30.41
CA SER A 6 14.44 22.21 29.19
C SER A 6 15.19 21.45 28.12
N VAL A 7 14.54 20.46 27.50
CA VAL A 7 15.03 19.86 26.26
C VAL A 7 15.27 20.95 25.21
N ILE A 8 16.37 20.85 24.45
CA ILE A 8 16.65 21.73 23.31
C ILE A 8 15.92 21.15 22.10
N CYS A 9 14.98 21.89 21.52
CA CYS A 9 14.28 21.48 20.31
C CYS A 9 14.99 22.02 19.07
N LEU A 10 15.21 21.16 18.07
CA LEU A 10 15.82 21.49 16.80
C LEU A 10 14.76 21.61 15.70
N ASN A 11 15.17 22.12 14.52
CA ASN A 11 14.37 22.11 13.29
C ASN A 11 12.93 22.70 13.42
N GLY A 12 12.74 23.67 14.31
CA GLY A 12 11.43 24.31 14.52
C GLY A 12 10.49 23.57 15.47
N GLY A 13 10.96 22.55 16.19
CA GLY A 13 10.22 21.94 17.29
C GLY A 13 10.10 22.86 18.50
N TYR A 14 9.09 22.61 19.34
CA TYR A 14 8.86 23.36 20.58
C TYR A 14 8.67 22.41 21.76
N ALA A 15 9.00 22.86 22.97
CA ALA A 15 8.90 22.04 24.17
C ALA A 15 7.46 21.59 24.42
N ASP A 16 7.26 20.32 24.75
CA ASP A 16 5.95 19.80 25.10
C ASP A 16 5.51 20.35 26.46
N THR A 17 4.35 21.00 26.48
CA THR A 17 3.77 21.62 27.69
C THR A 17 3.43 20.61 28.78
N ASN A 18 3.25 19.33 28.43
CA ASN A 18 2.94 18.25 29.35
C ASN A 18 4.16 17.36 29.67
N ASN A 19 5.25 17.47 28.91
CA ASN A 19 6.47 16.69 29.12
C ASN A 19 7.72 17.50 28.75
N CYS A 20 8.36 18.08 29.77
CA CYS A 20 9.47 19.01 29.62
C CYS A 20 10.77 18.39 29.07
N ASP A 21 10.82 17.06 28.99
CA ASP A 21 11.97 16.30 28.46
C ASP A 21 11.79 15.94 26.97
N ARG A 22 10.68 16.36 26.34
CA ARG A 22 10.39 16.05 24.94
C ARG A 22 9.89 17.26 24.16
N CYS A 23 10.27 17.32 22.90
CA CYS A 23 9.78 18.30 21.94
C CYS A 23 8.57 17.76 21.17
N LYS A 24 7.64 18.67 20.86
CA LYS A 24 6.68 18.50 19.76
C LYS A 24 7.34 18.91 18.46
N CYS A 25 7.34 18.01 17.50
CA CYS A 25 8.06 18.18 16.24
C CYS A 25 7.11 18.56 15.10
N PRO A 26 7.58 19.34 14.11
CA PRO A 26 6.89 19.50 12.83
C PRO A 26 6.75 18.16 12.10
N PRO A 27 5.81 18.05 11.13
CA PRO A 27 5.60 16.81 10.37
C PRO A 27 6.88 16.28 9.72
N GLY A 28 7.12 14.97 9.81
CA GLY A 28 8.28 14.31 9.22
C GLY A 28 9.54 14.34 10.08
N LEU A 29 9.50 14.91 11.29
CA LEU A 29 10.59 14.90 12.26
C LEU A 29 10.17 14.22 13.55
N GLY A 30 11.12 13.52 14.17
CA GLY A 30 10.89 12.71 15.36
C GLY A 30 12.02 12.78 16.38
N GLY A 31 11.93 11.91 17.38
CA GLY A 31 12.88 11.84 18.49
C GLY A 31 12.58 12.86 19.61
N PRO A 32 13.42 12.87 20.67
CA PRO A 32 13.21 13.71 21.84
C PRO A 32 13.39 15.20 21.56
N ASN A 33 14.22 15.55 20.57
CA ASN A 33 14.60 16.92 20.21
C ASN A 33 14.35 17.30 18.74
N CYS A 34 13.58 16.51 17.99
CA CYS A 34 13.31 16.74 16.55
C CYS A 34 14.56 16.68 15.66
N ALA A 35 15.61 15.98 16.10
CA ALA A 35 16.83 15.80 15.33
C ALA A 35 16.74 14.66 14.30
N SER A 36 15.83 13.70 14.51
CA SER A 36 15.67 12.55 13.62
C SER A 36 14.50 12.76 12.68
N VAL A 37 14.48 12.02 11.58
CA VAL A 37 13.30 11.88 10.73
C VAL A 37 12.25 11.06 11.49
N GLU A 38 11.00 11.44 11.39
CA GLU A 38 9.89 10.65 11.91
C GLU A 38 9.86 9.30 11.17
N PRO A 39 9.77 8.15 11.85
CA PRO A 39 9.55 6.89 11.17
C PRO A 39 8.31 7.00 10.28
N SER A 40 8.39 6.52 9.05
CA SER A 40 7.20 6.44 8.21
C SER A 40 6.14 5.60 8.93
N GLU A 41 4.92 6.11 9.01
CA GLU A 41 3.77 5.30 9.43
C GLU A 41 3.56 4.11 8.48
N ASP A 42 4.07 4.24 7.25
CA ASP A 42 4.27 3.16 6.32
C ASP A 42 5.49 2.30 6.76
N PRO A 43 5.27 1.06 7.24
CA PRO A 43 6.36 0.15 7.62
C PRO A 43 7.28 -0.22 6.46
N PHE A 44 6.93 0.14 5.22
CA PHE A 44 7.54 -0.34 3.99
C PHE A 44 8.38 0.73 3.26
N CYS A 45 8.40 1.98 3.74
CA CYS A 45 9.26 3.01 3.14
C CYS A 45 10.74 2.81 3.52
N GLY A 46 11.48 2.14 2.65
CA GLY A 46 12.95 2.15 2.65
C GLY A 46 13.67 0.80 2.71
N GLU A 47 12.97 -0.32 2.87
CA GLU A 47 13.68 -1.59 3.10
C GLU A 47 12.88 -2.83 2.64
N GLY A 48 13.15 -3.32 1.43
CA GLY A 48 12.90 -4.72 1.04
C GLY A 48 12.39 -4.99 -0.39
N ASN A 49 12.76 -6.18 -0.92
CA ASN A 49 12.20 -6.78 -2.13
C ASN A 49 10.86 -7.44 -1.77
N HIS A 50 9.86 -6.60 -1.48
CA HIS A 50 8.53 -7.05 -1.10
C HIS A 50 7.71 -7.31 -2.35
N ARG A 51 7.04 -8.46 -2.38
CA ARG A 51 6.20 -8.89 -3.51
C ARG A 51 4.86 -9.36 -3.00
N ILE A 52 3.83 -9.09 -3.78
CA ILE A 52 2.45 -9.52 -3.52
C ILE A 52 2.18 -10.69 -4.45
N ARG A 53 1.92 -11.85 -3.85
CA ARG A 53 1.32 -12.97 -4.57
C ARG A 53 -0.18 -12.78 -4.57
N PHE A 54 -0.81 -12.68 -5.73
CA PHE A 54 -2.26 -12.60 -5.83
C PHE A 54 -2.82 -13.76 -6.67
N ILE A 55 -4.04 -14.15 -6.32
CA ILE A 55 -4.80 -15.25 -6.92
C ILE A 55 -6.15 -14.67 -7.31
N LEU A 56 -6.44 -14.67 -8.60
CA LEU A 56 -7.75 -14.33 -9.12
C LEU A 56 -8.58 -15.62 -9.17
N ASP A 57 -9.40 -15.82 -8.14
CA ASP A 57 -10.18 -17.05 -7.97
C ASP A 57 -11.26 -17.18 -9.03
N SER A 58 -11.98 -16.10 -9.26
CA SER A 58 -13.08 -16.05 -10.23
C SER A 58 -13.15 -14.67 -10.86
N VAL A 59 -13.37 -14.63 -12.15
CA VAL A 59 -13.69 -13.43 -12.92
C VAL A 59 -15.02 -13.67 -13.60
N SER A 60 -15.89 -12.67 -13.62
CA SER A 60 -17.18 -12.74 -14.28
C SER A 60 -17.51 -11.37 -14.87
N TYR A 61 -17.10 -11.18 -16.13
CA TYR A 61 -17.43 -10.00 -16.93
C TYR A 61 -18.09 -10.40 -18.24
N SER A 62 -18.77 -9.46 -18.89
CA SER A 62 -19.40 -9.69 -20.19
C SER A 62 -18.37 -10.12 -21.25
N CYS A 63 -18.55 -11.32 -21.78
CA CYS A 63 -17.69 -11.85 -22.83
C CYS A 63 -17.92 -11.15 -24.18
N SER A 64 -16.84 -10.60 -24.72
CA SER A 64 -16.77 -10.10 -26.09
C SER A 64 -15.39 -10.40 -26.66
N THR A 65 -15.27 -10.48 -27.99
CA THR A 65 -13.97 -10.70 -28.66
C THR A 65 -12.92 -9.67 -28.27
N THR A 66 -13.35 -8.45 -27.96
CA THR A 66 -12.48 -7.34 -27.56
C THR A 66 -12.32 -7.20 -26.05
N CYS A 67 -12.92 -8.10 -25.25
CA CYS A 67 -12.83 -8.09 -23.79
C CYS A 67 -13.13 -6.70 -23.22
N GLN A 68 -14.27 -6.12 -23.64
CA GLN A 68 -14.64 -4.75 -23.29
C GLN A 68 -14.83 -4.55 -21.80
N GLY A 69 -15.51 -5.49 -21.12
CA GLY A 69 -15.61 -5.52 -19.66
C GLY A 69 -14.50 -6.38 -19.08
N PHE A 70 -13.67 -5.84 -18.19
CA PHE A 70 -12.49 -6.51 -17.66
C PHE A 70 -12.10 -6.04 -16.26
N VAL A 71 -11.32 -6.87 -15.58
CA VAL A 71 -10.44 -6.45 -14.50
C VAL A 71 -9.00 -6.42 -15.01
N GLU A 72 -8.34 -5.29 -14.87
CA GLU A 72 -6.93 -5.11 -15.20
C GLU A 72 -6.12 -5.02 -13.91
N ILE A 73 -5.07 -5.83 -13.81
CA ILE A 73 -4.16 -5.88 -12.67
C ILE A 73 -2.78 -5.46 -13.15
N LYS A 74 -2.28 -4.35 -12.63
CA LYS A 74 -0.89 -3.94 -12.81
C LYS A 74 -0.07 -4.38 -11.60
N HIS A 75 0.98 -5.14 -11.88
CA HIS A 75 1.85 -5.72 -10.87
C HIS A 75 3.33 -5.46 -11.15
N ASN A 76 3.63 -4.79 -12.26
CA ASN A 76 4.99 -4.44 -12.65
C ASN A 76 5.46 -3.21 -11.89
N SER A 77 6.76 -2.98 -11.95
CA SER A 77 7.41 -1.82 -11.37
C SER A 77 7.06 -0.48 -12.02
N ASP A 78 6.52 -0.53 -13.24
CA ASP A 78 6.03 0.61 -13.98
C ASP A 78 4.52 0.45 -14.27
N PHE A 79 3.70 1.20 -13.55
CA PHE A 79 2.25 1.21 -13.73
C PHE A 79 1.79 1.92 -15.01
N GLN A 80 2.68 2.52 -15.80
CA GLN A 80 2.33 3.07 -17.11
C GLN A 80 2.14 1.97 -18.17
N GLN A 81 2.72 0.78 -17.96
CA GLN A 81 2.60 -0.35 -18.88
C GLN A 81 1.22 -0.99 -18.80
N ILE A 82 0.71 -1.53 -19.92
CA ILE A 82 -0.58 -2.24 -19.96
C ILE A 82 -0.51 -3.44 -19.03
N GLY A 83 -1.48 -3.54 -18.11
CA GLY A 83 -1.54 -4.60 -17.11
C GLY A 83 -2.08 -5.91 -17.68
N PHE A 84 -2.08 -6.94 -16.84
CA PHE A 84 -2.78 -8.18 -17.11
C PHE A 84 -4.30 -7.91 -17.11
N ARG A 85 -5.02 -8.30 -18.17
CA ARG A 85 -6.48 -8.16 -18.25
C ARG A 85 -7.14 -9.52 -18.22
N ALA A 86 -8.13 -9.68 -17.33
CA ALA A 86 -9.01 -10.84 -17.27
C ALA A 86 -10.46 -10.42 -17.49
N CYS A 87 -11.19 -11.21 -18.25
CA CYS A 87 -12.63 -11.09 -18.46
C CYS A 87 -13.23 -12.49 -18.63
N CYS A 88 -14.52 -12.58 -18.97
CA CYS A 88 -15.21 -13.87 -19.08
C CYS A 88 -15.15 -14.66 -17.76
N ASP A 89 -15.24 -15.99 -17.86
CA ASP A 89 -15.25 -16.94 -16.77
C ASP A 89 -13.84 -17.55 -16.58
N GLU A 90 -12.90 -16.70 -16.16
CA GLU A 90 -11.51 -17.09 -15.88
C GLU A 90 -11.30 -17.38 -14.39
N HIS A 91 -10.50 -18.41 -14.09
CA HIS A 91 -10.30 -18.90 -12.72
C HIS A 91 -8.88 -19.37 -12.47
N GLY A 92 -8.40 -19.19 -11.24
CA GLY A 92 -7.14 -19.76 -10.75
C GLY A 92 -5.89 -19.10 -11.31
N ILE A 93 -5.97 -17.82 -11.70
CA ILE A 93 -4.80 -17.08 -12.19
C ILE A 93 -3.96 -16.65 -10.98
N GLU A 94 -2.73 -17.13 -10.92
CA GLU A 94 -1.78 -16.82 -9.84
C GLU A 94 -0.58 -16.04 -10.39
N VAL A 95 -0.29 -14.90 -9.78
CA VAL A 95 0.79 -13.99 -10.22
C VAL A 95 1.48 -13.39 -9.01
N ILE A 96 2.78 -13.10 -9.17
CA ILE A 96 3.60 -12.43 -8.15
C ILE A 96 4.01 -11.07 -8.71
N SER A 97 3.80 -10.00 -7.95
CA SER A 97 4.20 -8.65 -8.34
C SER A 97 5.70 -8.44 -8.29
N GLU A 98 6.17 -7.42 -9.02
CA GLU A 98 7.56 -6.95 -8.99
C GLU A 98 7.84 -6.04 -7.79
N GLN A 99 6.80 -5.41 -7.23
CA GLN A 99 6.86 -4.44 -6.14
C GLN A 99 5.86 -4.74 -5.03
N ALA A 100 5.93 -3.96 -3.95
CA ALA A 100 5.05 -4.03 -2.80
C ALA A 100 3.63 -3.47 -3.05
N GLU A 101 3.29 -3.18 -4.31
CA GLU A 101 2.04 -2.54 -4.69
C GLU A 101 1.49 -3.18 -5.97
N ILE A 102 0.16 -3.30 -6.03
CA ILE A 102 -0.57 -3.66 -7.23
C ILE A 102 -1.72 -2.68 -7.42
N LEU A 103 -2.01 -2.35 -8.68
CA LEU A 103 -3.17 -1.53 -9.04
C LEU A 103 -4.22 -2.42 -9.69
N VAL A 104 -5.42 -2.42 -9.13
CA VAL A 104 -6.58 -3.15 -9.66
C VAL A 104 -7.56 -2.17 -10.26
N ILE A 105 -7.83 -2.31 -11.55
CA ILE A 105 -8.76 -1.47 -12.31
C ILE A 105 -9.89 -2.35 -12.81
N SER A 106 -11.11 -2.10 -12.36
CA SER A 106 -12.31 -2.80 -12.84
C SER A 106 -13.11 -1.88 -13.75
N ASP A 107 -13.30 -2.27 -15.01
CA ASP A 107 -14.15 -1.57 -15.96
C ASP A 107 -15.14 -2.56 -16.59
N PRO A 108 -16.43 -2.55 -16.20
CA PRO A 108 -17.43 -3.44 -16.79
C PRO A 108 -17.98 -2.96 -18.14
N GLN A 109 -17.43 -1.89 -18.74
CA GLN A 109 -17.86 -1.29 -20.01
C GLN A 109 -19.37 -1.24 -20.26
N GLY A 110 -20.07 -0.47 -19.42
CA GLY A 110 -21.51 -0.24 -19.57
C GLY A 110 -22.39 -1.47 -19.34
N ALA A 111 -21.83 -2.68 -19.23
CA ALA A 111 -22.53 -3.86 -18.74
C ALA A 111 -22.80 -3.66 -17.24
N LYS A 112 -24.05 -3.87 -16.82
CA LYS A 112 -24.46 -3.65 -15.42
C LYS A 112 -23.91 -4.70 -14.44
N VAL A 113 -23.14 -5.68 -14.90
CA VAL A 113 -22.67 -6.82 -14.10
C VAL A 113 -21.23 -7.14 -14.49
N GLY A 114 -20.33 -6.91 -13.54
CA GLY A 114 -18.94 -7.35 -13.56
C GLY A 114 -18.53 -7.66 -12.12
N ALA A 115 -17.96 -8.84 -11.89
CA ALA A 115 -17.53 -9.28 -10.56
C ALA A 115 -16.21 -10.06 -10.67
N PHE A 116 -15.39 -9.96 -9.62
CA PHE A 116 -14.19 -10.76 -9.49
C PHE A 116 -13.90 -11.04 -8.02
N THR A 117 -13.19 -12.13 -7.76
CA THR A 117 -12.70 -12.50 -6.44
C THR A 117 -11.18 -12.57 -6.51
N LEU A 118 -10.51 -11.72 -5.74
CA LEU A 118 -9.06 -11.65 -5.65
C LEU A 118 -8.63 -11.98 -4.22
N ARG A 119 -7.74 -12.96 -4.08
CA ARG A 119 -7.00 -13.21 -2.84
C ARG A 119 -5.58 -12.75 -3.01
N TYR A 120 -4.96 -12.22 -1.96
CA TYR A 120 -3.56 -11.83 -2.00
C TYR A 120 -2.83 -12.21 -0.72
N ILE A 121 -1.53 -12.40 -0.86
CA ILE A 121 -0.57 -12.66 0.19
C ILE A 121 0.59 -11.71 -0.06
N ALA A 122 0.76 -10.73 0.83
CA ALA A 122 1.96 -9.91 0.82
C ALA A 122 3.10 -10.70 1.47
N ASP A 123 4.19 -10.92 0.73
CA ASP A 123 5.43 -11.44 1.28
C ASP A 123 6.13 -10.32 2.03
N THR A 124 5.85 -10.22 3.34
CA THR A 124 6.31 -9.13 4.21
C THR A 124 7.70 -9.37 4.79
N GLY A 125 8.45 -10.39 4.33
CA GLY A 125 9.79 -10.70 4.82
C GLY A 125 9.88 -11.00 6.33
N SER A 126 8.75 -11.05 7.05
CA SER A 126 8.67 -11.19 8.50
C SER A 126 7.29 -11.71 8.91
N GLY A 127 6.98 -12.95 8.55
CA GLY A 127 6.15 -13.86 9.33
C GLY A 127 4.73 -13.43 9.76
N LYS A 128 4.14 -12.38 9.20
CA LYS A 128 2.75 -12.00 9.41
C LYS A 128 2.17 -11.43 8.12
N SER A 129 1.47 -12.30 7.41
CA SER A 129 0.56 -11.93 6.34
C SER A 129 -0.84 -12.23 6.88
N LEU A 130 -1.75 -11.25 6.91
CA LEU A 130 -3.21 -11.43 7.01
C LEU A 130 -3.89 -10.05 7.02
N PHE A 131 -4.44 -9.63 5.88
CA PHE A 131 -5.58 -8.72 5.83
C PHE A 131 -6.61 -9.35 4.87
N TYR A 132 -7.77 -9.71 5.41
CA TYR A 132 -8.97 -10.08 4.66
C TYR A 132 -9.85 -8.82 4.56
N PHE A 133 -10.33 -8.50 3.36
CA PHE A 133 -11.48 -7.60 3.16
C PHE A 133 -12.76 -8.42 3.08
#